data_AF-A0AAU2I1R2-F1
#
_entry.id   AF-A0AAU2I1R2-F1
#
_cell.length_a   1.000
_cell.length_b   1.000
_cell.length_c   1.000
_cell.angle_alpha   90.00
_cell.angle_beta   90.00
_cell.angle_gamma   90.00
#
_symmetry.space_group_name_H-M   'P 1'
#
loop_
_entity.id
_entity.type
_entity.pdbx_description
1 polymer ?
#
loop_
_entity_poly.entity_id
_entity_poly.type
_entity_poly.pdbx_seq_one_letter_code
_entity_poly.pdbx_strand_id
1 'polypeptide(L)'
;MRAAGLGALADLGFRGLDNDVRNPVIVTGFTASRTHKLTPGQKTANRVLAVGRAPVEHGFAHLKNWRILTKLRADPVRTTYLLRALLVLTNLEINR
;
A
#
# COMPACT_ATOMS: atom_id res chain seq x y z
N MET A 1 -9.72 -7.90 -7.01
CA MET A 1 -8.97 -8.48 -5.87
C MET A 1 -9.51 -9.86 -5.50
N ARG A 2 -10.76 -9.99 -5.02
CA ARG A 2 -11.37 -11.30 -4.70
C ARG A 2 -11.35 -12.31 -5.86
N ALA A 3 -11.87 -11.92 -7.03
CA ALA A 3 -11.89 -12.77 -8.23
C ALA A 3 -10.49 -13.12 -8.76
N ALA A 4 -9.46 -12.36 -8.37
CA ALA A 4 -8.07 -12.61 -8.74
C ALA A 4 -7.30 -13.40 -7.65
N GLY A 5 -7.95 -13.81 -6.56
CA GLY A 5 -7.29 -14.49 -5.43
C GLY A 5 -6.32 -13.61 -4.65
N LEU A 6 -6.42 -12.28 -4.77
CA LEU A 6 -5.51 -11.31 -4.15
C LEU A 6 -6.13 -10.70 -2.90
N GLY A 7 -5.32 -10.51 -1.86
CA GLY A 7 -5.64 -9.77 -0.64
C GLY A 7 -4.66 -8.62 -0.39
N ALA A 8 -5.09 -7.65 0.42
CA ALA A 8 -4.31 -6.46 0.75
C ALA A 8 -4.25 -6.22 2.26
N LEU A 9 -3.05 -5.94 2.76
CA LEU A 9 -2.84 -5.38 4.10
C LEU A 9 -2.95 -3.86 3.98
N ALA A 10 -3.90 -3.26 4.70
CA ALA A 10 -4.25 -1.86 4.52
C ALA A 10 -4.22 -1.08 5.83
N ASP A 11 -4.11 0.23 5.68
CA ASP A 11 -4.13 1.17 6.78
C ASP A 11 -5.53 1.34 7.38
N LEU A 12 -5.61 1.89 8.60
CA LEU A 12 -6.89 2.08 9.29
C LEU A 12 -7.89 2.95 8.53
N GLY A 13 -7.40 3.86 7.68
CA GLY A 13 -8.24 4.70 6.80
C GLY A 13 -8.99 3.93 5.72
N PHE A 14 -8.62 2.67 5.45
CA PHE A 14 -9.31 1.79 4.51
C PHE A 14 -10.34 0.88 5.18
N ARG A 15 -10.60 1.08 6.48
CA ARG A 15 -11.63 0.31 7.19
C ARG A 15 -13.00 0.56 6.54
N GLY A 16 -13.74 -0.52 6.32
CA GLY A 16 -15.06 -0.48 5.67
C GLY A 16 -15.03 -0.50 4.15
N LEU A 17 -13.83 -0.56 3.53
CA LEU A 17 -13.70 -0.75 2.08
C LEU A 17 -14.05 -2.18 1.64
N ASP A 18 -14.00 -3.14 2.56
CA ASP A 18 -14.48 -4.50 2.35
C ASP A 18 -15.74 -4.75 3.17
N ASN A 19 -16.75 -5.32 2.51
CA ASN A 19 -18.07 -5.58 3.06
C ASN A 19 -18.20 -6.99 3.66
N ASP A 20 -17.25 -7.90 3.35
CA ASP A 20 -17.27 -9.27 3.83
C ASP A 20 -16.36 -9.46 5.05
N VAL A 21 -16.98 -9.38 6.23
CA VAL A 21 -16.29 -9.50 7.53
C VAL A 21 -15.74 -10.92 7.76
N ARG A 22 -16.33 -11.95 7.13
CA ARG A 22 -15.93 -13.35 7.36
C ARG A 22 -14.81 -13.80 6.45
N ASN A 23 -14.65 -13.16 5.30
CA ASN A 23 -13.56 -13.40 4.38
C ASN A 23 -13.04 -12.08 3.79
N PRO A 24 -12.39 -11.22 4.57
CA PRO A 24 -11.94 -9.93 4.09
C PRO A 24 -10.74 -10.10 3.14
N VAL A 25 -10.89 -9.54 1.95
CA VAL A 25 -9.83 -9.26 0.97
C VAL A 25 -8.96 -8.10 1.45
N ILE A 26 -9.51 -7.16 2.23
CA ILE A 26 -8.76 -6.03 2.80
C ILE A 26 -8.64 -6.20 4.32
N VAL A 27 -7.43 -6.48 4.80
CA VAL A 27 -7.15 -6.67 6.22
C VAL A 27 -6.58 -5.38 6.80
N THR A 28 -7.28 -4.82 7.80
CA THR A 28 -6.85 -3.63 8.54
C THR A 28 -6.61 -3.95 10.01
N GLY A 29 -5.92 -3.06 10.73
CA GLY A 29 -5.64 -3.22 12.15
C GLY A 29 -6.89 -3.02 13.04
N PHE A 30 -6.85 -3.62 14.22
CA PHE A 30 -7.79 -3.36 15.29
C PHE A 30 -7.47 -2.02 15.97
N THR A 31 -8.49 -1.23 16.29
CA THR A 31 -8.32 0.01 17.07
C THR A 31 -8.83 -0.17 18.49
N ALA A 32 -8.10 0.40 19.45
CA ALA A 32 -8.67 0.67 20.76
C ALA A 32 -9.64 1.86 20.66
N SER A 33 -10.57 1.94 21.60
CA SER A 33 -11.38 3.13 21.86
C SER A 33 -11.33 3.45 23.37
N ARG A 34 -11.91 4.58 23.78
CA ARG A 34 -12.04 4.92 25.21
C ARG A 34 -12.72 3.82 26.04
N THR A 35 -13.68 3.11 25.44
CA THR A 35 -14.49 2.08 26.11
C THR A 35 -14.03 0.66 25.81
N HIS A 36 -13.18 0.46 24.79
CA HIS A 36 -12.77 -0.87 24.36
C HIS A 36 -11.25 -0.95 24.20
N LYS A 37 -10.62 -1.74 25.08
CA LYS A 37 -9.19 -2.06 25.00
C LYS A 37 -8.96 -3.24 24.06
N LEU A 38 -7.83 -3.22 23.36
CA LEU A 38 -7.42 -4.35 22.50
C LEU A 38 -7.11 -5.59 23.34
N THR A 39 -7.66 -6.72 22.92
CA THR A 39 -7.30 -8.03 23.48
C THR A 39 -5.84 -8.37 23.14
N PRO A 40 -5.19 -9.28 23.89
CA PRO A 40 -3.84 -9.74 23.56
C PRO A 40 -3.73 -10.27 22.11
N GLY A 41 -4.73 -11.02 21.64
CA GLY A 41 -4.78 -11.53 20.26
C GLY A 41 -4.85 -10.40 19.22
N GLN A 42 -5.66 -9.36 19.47
CA GLN A 42 -5.74 -8.20 18.57
C GLN A 42 -4.42 -7.41 18.53
N LYS A 43 -3.70 -7.30 19.65
CA LYS A 43 -2.37 -6.69 19.67
C LYS A 43 -1.36 -7.49 18.86
N THR A 44 -1.38 -8.82 18.99
CA THR A 44 -0.51 -9.71 18.20
C THR A 44 -0.82 -9.59 16.71
N ALA A 45 -2.10 -9.59 16.32
CA ALA A 45 -2.52 -9.39 14.93
C ALA A 45 -2.02 -8.03 14.38
N ASN A 46 -2.18 -6.95 15.15
CA ASN A 46 -1.65 -5.64 14.77
C ASN A 46 -0.12 -5.64 14.61
N ARG A 47 0.62 -6.39 15.44
CA ARG A 47 2.08 -6.52 15.32
C ARG A 47 2.48 -7.23 14.02
N VAL A 48 1.80 -8.31 13.66
CA VAL A 48 2.04 -9.02 12.39
C VAL A 48 1.74 -8.10 11.21
N LEU A 49 0.62 -7.37 11.26
CA LEU A 49 0.26 -6.39 10.23
C LEU A 49 1.32 -5.28 10.09
N ALA A 50 1.82 -4.75 11.22
CA ALA A 50 2.86 -3.72 11.23
C ALA A 50 4.18 -4.24 10.63
N VAL A 51 4.59 -5.46 10.96
CA VAL A 51 5.79 -6.09 10.37
C VAL A 51 5.64 -6.25 8.85
N GLY A 52 4.46 -6.67 8.37
CA GLY A 52 4.21 -6.77 6.93
C GLY A 52 4.24 -5.42 6.20
N ARG A 53 3.92 -4.32 6.89
CA ARG A 53 3.91 -2.97 6.32
C ARG A 53 5.25 -2.25 6.38
N ALA A 54 6.08 -2.56 7.37
CA ALA A 54 7.34 -1.87 7.60
C ALA A 54 8.25 -1.77 6.35
N PRO A 55 8.42 -2.82 5.52
CA PRO A 55 9.23 -2.72 4.30
C PRO A 55 8.67 -1.73 3.28
N VAL A 56 7.35 -1.69 3.12
CA VAL A 56 6.66 -0.77 2.20
C VAL A 56 6.83 0.66 2.68
N GLU A 57 6.58 0.91 3.97
CA GLU A 57 6.72 2.24 4.57
C GLU A 57 8.15 2.74 4.52
N HIS A 58 9.13 1.87 4.80
CA HIS A 58 10.55 2.19 4.64
C HIS A 58 10.90 2.53 3.19
N GLY A 59 10.43 1.72 2.23
CA GLY A 59 10.61 2.00 0.80
C GLY A 59 10.05 3.37 0.42
N PHE A 60 8.83 3.68 0.83
CA PHE A 60 8.22 4.99 0.59
C PHE A 60 8.94 6.14 1.30
N ALA A 61 9.46 5.94 2.51
CA ALA A 61 10.27 6.92 3.22
C ALA A 61 11.58 7.20 2.45
N HIS A 62 12.26 6.16 1.98
CA HIS A 62 13.45 6.30 1.12
C HIS A 62 13.12 7.06 -0.15
N LEU A 63 12.05 6.67 -0.85
CA LEU A 63 11.60 7.39 -2.05
C LEU A 63 11.37 8.86 -1.70
N LYS A 64 10.67 9.18 -0.60
CA LYS A 64 10.38 10.56 -0.17
C LYS A 64 11.64 11.42 -0.03
N ASN A 65 12.74 10.83 0.43
CA ASN A 65 14.01 11.52 0.61
C ASN A 65 14.77 11.76 -0.70
N TRP A 66 14.40 11.11 -1.81
CA TRP A 66 15.12 11.25 -3.08
C TRP A 66 14.71 12.54 -3.81
N ARG A 67 15.64 13.51 -3.87
CA ARG A 67 15.44 14.81 -4.53
C ARG A 67 15.04 14.70 -6.00
N ILE A 68 15.51 13.67 -6.70
CA ILE A 68 15.13 13.42 -8.11
C ILE A 68 13.62 13.17 -8.25
N LEU A 69 12.99 12.57 -7.24
CA LEU A 69 11.56 12.27 -7.23
C LEU A 69 10.70 13.47 -6.82
N THR A 70 11.29 14.56 -6.32
CA THR A 70 10.54 15.75 -5.90
C THR A 70 9.75 16.36 -7.06
N LYS A 71 10.36 16.46 -8.26
CA LYS A 71 9.67 16.95 -9.45
C LYS A 71 8.57 15.99 -9.92
N LEU A 72 8.80 14.69 -9.78
CA LEU A 72 7.82 13.67 -10.14
C LEU A 72 6.58 13.70 -9.21
N ARG A 73 6.76 14.06 -7.95
CA ARG A 73 5.63 14.22 -7.00
C ARG A 73 4.81 15.48 -7.22
N ALA A 74 5.45 16.56 -7.65
CA ALA A 74 4.77 17.84 -7.86
C ALA A 74 3.78 17.79 -9.03
N ASP A 75 4.06 16.96 -10.04
CA ASP A 75 3.20 16.80 -11.21
C ASP A 75 3.05 15.31 -11.59
N PRO A 76 2.06 14.62 -11.00
CA PRO A 76 1.80 13.20 -11.27
C PRO A 76 1.31 12.95 -12.70
N VAL A 77 0.67 13.93 -13.35
CA VAL A 77 0.18 13.81 -14.73
C VAL A 77 1.36 13.78 -15.68
N ARG A 78 2.27 14.76 -15.60
CA ARG A 78 3.50 14.78 -16.41
C ARG A 78 4.38 13.56 -16.15
N THR A 79 4.47 13.13 -14.90
CA THR A 79 5.19 11.90 -14.53
C THR A 79 4.62 10.68 -15.22
N THR A 80 3.29 10.54 -15.25
CA THR A 80 2.61 9.42 -15.92
C THR A 80 2.91 9.41 -17.42
N TYR A 81 2.92 10.58 -18.07
CA TYR A 81 3.30 10.68 -19.49
C TYR A 81 4.74 10.25 -19.73
N LEU A 82 5.70 10.72 -18.92
CA LEU A 82 7.10 10.33 -19.03
C LEU A 82 7.30 8.83 -18.81
N LEU A 83 6.63 8.26 -17.80
CA LEU A 83 6.71 6.84 -17.49
C LEU A 83 6.18 5.98 -18.65
N ARG A 84 5.05 6.38 -19.26
CA ARG A 84 4.50 5.70 -20.45
C ARG A 84 5.43 5.79 -21.65
N ALA A 85 6.00 6.96 -21.92
CA ALA A 85 6.98 7.13 -23.00
C ALA A 85 8.21 6.25 -22.78
N LEU A 86 8.76 6.24 -21.57
CA LEU A 86 9.90 5.39 -21.21
C LEU A 86 9.56 3.90 -21.39
N LEU A 87 8.38 3.48 -20.92
CA LEU A 87 7.92 2.09 -21.05
C LEU A 87 7.84 1.66 -22.52
N VAL A 88 7.32 2.51 -23.41
CA VAL A 88 7.27 2.21 -24.86
C VAL A 88 8.69 2.10 -25.42
N LEU A 89 9.59 3.03 -25.10
CA LEU A 89 10.97 3.02 -25.57
C LEU A 89 11.72 1.76 -25.11
N THR A 90 11.62 1.40 -23.83
CA THR A 90 12.25 0.19 -23.30
C THR A 90 11.69 -1.08 -23.94
N ASN A 91 10.38 -1.16 -24.19
CA ASN A 91 9.80 -2.29 -24.91
C ASN A 91 10.31 -2.36 -26.35
N LEU A 92 10.46 -1.23 -27.05
CA LEU A 92 11.02 -1.25 -28.41
C LEU A 92 12.47 -1.72 -28.42
N GLU A 93 13.26 -1.35 -27.41
CA GLU A 93 14.67 -1.76 -27.31
C GLU A 93 14.84 -3.23 -26.93
N ILE A 94 13.98 -3.76 -26.06
CA ILE A 94 14.00 -5.19 -25.68
C ILE A 94 13.51 -6.10 -26.83
N ASN A 95 12.57 -5.62 -27.64
CA ASN A 95 12.01 -6.38 -28.78
C ASN A 95 12.80 -6.17 -30.09
N ARG A 96 14.00 -5.58 -30.01
CA ARG A 96 14.90 -5.37 -31.15
C ARG A 96 15.94 -6.47 -31.22
#